data_AF-A0A4C1TIN2-F1
#
_entry.id   AF-A0A4C1TIN2-F1
#
_cell.length_a   1.000
_cell.length_b   1.000
_cell.length_c   1.000
_cell.angle_alpha   90.00
_cell.angle_beta   90.00
_cell.angle_gamma   90.00
#
_symmetry.space_group_name_H-M   'P 1'
#
loop_
_entity.id
_entity.type
_entity.pdbx_description
1 polymer ?
#
loop_
_entity_poly.entity_id
_entity_poly.type
_entity_poly.pdbx_seq_one_letter_code
_entity_poly.pdbx_strand_id
1 'polypeptide(L)'
;MLLEERQEFCADVRVILMKCDRNESIIILGDFNGWVVVQRDGYEKVFGKFEDERSNDNGARLFLLCQEFNLCVTNVMFDHRRIHSYTWRRGGDKNMIDFIIVDDRLRSKVVDTRVYRGVNVGTHHYLMVCYIKALCQR
;
A
#
# COMPACT_ATOMS: atom_id res chain seq x y z
N MET A 1 -0.65 -2.16 18.48
CA MET A 1 0.76 -1.75 18.34
C MET A 1 0.94 -0.42 19.06
N LEU A 2 1.81 -0.40 20.07
CA LEU A 2 2.19 0.80 20.82
C LEU A 2 2.90 1.80 19.89
N LEU A 3 2.99 3.07 20.27
CA LEU A 3 3.63 4.10 19.42
C LEU A 3 5.10 3.79 19.12
N GLU A 4 5.83 3.28 20.12
CA GLU A 4 7.25 2.94 20.00
C GLU A 4 7.47 1.79 19.00
N GLU A 5 6.70 0.71 19.11
CA GLU A 5 6.73 -0.42 18.17
C GLU A 5 6.49 0.02 16.71
N ARG A 6 5.64 1.03 16.50
CA ARG A 6 5.35 1.57 15.14
C ARG A 6 6.50 2.38 14.59
N GLN A 7 7.22 3.09 15.45
CA GLN A 7 8.41 3.86 15.07
C GLN A 7 9.57 2.93 14.72
N GLU A 8 9.78 1.90 15.53
CA GLU A 8 10.80 0.87 15.32
C GLU A 8 10.55 0.14 14.01
N PHE A 9 9.31 -0.32 13.76
CA PHE A 9 8.94 -0.95 12.48
C PHE A 9 9.25 -0.06 11.26
N CYS A 10 8.88 1.22 11.30
CA CYS A 10 9.18 2.14 10.20
C CYS A 10 10.69 2.35 10.03
N ALA A 11 11.45 2.43 11.11
CA ALA A 11 12.90 2.56 11.08
C ALA A 11 13.56 1.31 10.49
N ASP A 12 13.10 0.12 10.86
CA ASP A 12 13.60 -1.14 10.32
C ASP A 12 13.35 -1.26 8.82
N VAL A 13 12.13 -0.94 8.37
CA VAL A 13 11.82 -0.94 6.93
C VAL A 13 12.73 0.06 6.19
N ARG A 14 12.97 1.26 6.74
CA ARG A 14 13.92 2.22 6.16
C ARG A 14 15.32 1.63 6.01
N VAL A 15 15.84 1.01 7.08
CA VAL A 15 17.17 0.40 7.07
C VAL A 15 17.28 -0.72 6.03
N ILE A 16 16.23 -1.52 5.86
CA ILE A 16 16.17 -2.56 4.83
C ILE A 16 16.20 -1.92 3.44
N LEU A 17 15.35 -0.91 3.19
CA LEU A 17 15.30 -0.22 1.89
C LEU A 17 16.64 0.46 1.53
N MET A 18 17.37 0.99 2.52
CA MET A 18 18.71 1.56 2.31
C MET A 18 19.78 0.53 1.93
N LYS A 19 19.58 -0.74 2.29
CA LYS A 19 20.51 -1.84 2.00
C LYS A 19 20.22 -2.53 0.67
N CYS A 20 19.03 -2.36 0.11
CA CYS A 20 18.67 -2.92 -1.19
C CYS A 20 19.56 -2.36 -2.31
N ASP A 21 19.95 -3.22 -3.26
CA ASP A 21 20.69 -2.78 -4.44
C ASP A 21 19.79 -1.86 -5.28
N ARG A 22 20.36 -0.73 -5.74
CA ARG A 22 19.67 0.21 -6.61
C ARG A 22 19.21 -0.42 -7.92
N ASN A 23 19.81 -1.52 -8.36
CA ASN A 23 19.43 -2.25 -9.57
C ASN A 23 18.25 -3.20 -9.35
N GLU A 24 17.96 -3.60 -8.11
CA GLU A 24 16.83 -4.45 -7.78
C GLU A 24 15.56 -3.62 -7.65
N SER A 25 14.44 -4.11 -8.19
CA SER A 25 13.13 -3.47 -7.98
C SER A 25 12.47 -4.05 -6.74
N ILE A 26 11.94 -3.18 -5.88
CA ILE A 26 11.39 -3.56 -4.58
C ILE A 26 9.87 -3.72 -4.69
N ILE A 27 9.34 -4.75 -4.04
CA ILE A 27 7.91 -4.92 -3.78
C ILE A 27 7.75 -5.20 -2.29
N ILE A 28 6.92 -4.40 -1.62
CA ILE A 28 6.61 -4.53 -0.20
C ILE A 28 5.15 -4.96 -0.06
N LEU A 29 4.92 -6.00 0.72
CA LEU A 29 3.62 -6.58 0.98
C LEU A 29 3.45 -6.68 2.49
N GLY A 30 2.31 -6.25 3.03
CA GLY A 30 2.04 -6.47 4.44
C GLY A 30 0.84 -5.71 4.99
N ASP A 31 0.50 -6.06 6.23
CA ASP A 31 -0.42 -5.30 7.07
C ASP A 31 0.36 -4.19 7.78
N PHE A 32 0.09 -2.95 7.40
CA PHE A 32 0.72 -1.77 7.99
C PHE A 32 -0.14 -1.13 9.08
N ASN A 33 -1.37 -1.64 9.29
CA ASN A 33 -2.33 -1.12 10.27
C ASN A 33 -2.49 0.41 10.21
N GLY A 34 -2.36 0.96 9.01
CA GLY A 34 -2.54 2.37 8.69
C GLY A 34 -3.68 2.51 7.69
N TRP A 35 -4.51 3.54 7.82
CA TRP A 35 -5.48 3.84 6.78
C TRP A 35 -4.99 5.02 5.94
N VAL A 36 -5.31 5.00 4.65
CA VAL A 36 -5.12 6.15 3.76
C VAL A 36 -6.50 6.54 3.28
N VAL A 37 -6.96 7.74 3.61
CA VAL A 37 -8.18 8.29 3.03
C VAL A 37 -7.81 8.83 1.65
N VAL A 38 -8.18 8.08 0.61
CA VAL A 38 -8.06 8.54 -0.77
C VAL A 38 -9.29 9.37 -1.07
N GLN A 39 -9.14 10.71 -1.15
CA GLN A 39 -10.18 11.53 -1.79
C GLN A 39 -10.29 11.09 -3.25
N ARG A 40 -11.53 10.84 -3.71
CA ARG A 40 -11.83 10.31 -5.05
C ARG A 40 -11.65 11.34 -6.17
N ASP A 41 -11.42 12.60 -5.81
CA ASP A 41 -11.30 13.70 -6.77
C ASP A 41 -9.83 13.98 -7.05
N GLY A 42 -9.27 13.31 -8.08
CA GLY A 42 -7.95 13.66 -8.61
C GLY A 42 -6.87 12.59 -8.40
N TYR A 43 -6.97 11.50 -9.17
CA TYR A 43 -5.91 10.52 -9.37
C TYR A 43 -4.66 11.08 -10.09
N GLU A 44 -4.57 12.38 -10.33
CA GLU A 44 -3.49 12.95 -11.16
C GLU A 44 -2.14 13.05 -10.44
N LYS A 45 -2.12 13.00 -9.11
CA LYS A 45 -0.90 12.89 -8.32
C LYS A 45 -1.31 12.56 -6.89
N VAL A 46 -1.01 11.33 -6.45
CA VAL A 46 -0.92 10.96 -5.03
C VAL A 46 0.12 11.85 -4.27
N PHE A 47 0.78 12.79 -4.97
CA PHE A 47 1.80 13.71 -4.50
C PHE A 47 1.38 15.20 -4.48
N GLY A 48 0.11 15.55 -4.72
CA GLY A 48 -0.27 16.94 -5.04
C GLY A 48 -0.54 17.87 -3.85
N LYS A 49 -1.29 17.43 -2.84
CA LYS A 49 -1.74 18.25 -1.70
C LYS A 49 -2.51 17.35 -0.74
N PHE A 50 -1.93 17.01 0.40
CA PHE A 50 -2.70 16.42 1.50
C PHE A 50 -2.29 17.08 2.81
N GLU A 51 -2.85 18.27 3.02
CA GLU A 51 -3.10 18.86 4.34
C GLU A 51 -4.49 18.41 4.84
N ASP A 52 -4.86 17.13 4.67
CA ASP A 52 -6.17 16.64 5.16
C ASP A 52 -5.94 15.79 6.41
N GLU A 53 -6.59 16.20 7.50
CA GLU A 53 -6.48 15.72 8.89
C GLU A 53 -6.97 14.26 9.11
N ARG A 54 -7.04 13.44 8.05
CA ARG A 54 -7.83 12.20 8.02
C ARG A 54 -7.04 10.90 7.84
N SER A 55 -5.73 10.95 7.61
CA SER A 55 -4.86 9.76 7.77
C SER A 55 -4.50 9.55 9.24
N ASN A 56 -4.50 8.30 9.72
CA ASN A 56 -3.90 8.03 11.03
C ASN A 56 -2.37 8.14 10.95
N ASP A 57 -1.70 8.29 12.10
CA ASP A 57 -0.23 8.44 12.20
C ASP A 57 0.53 7.37 11.40
N ASN A 58 0.01 6.14 11.35
CA ASN A 58 0.62 5.04 10.59
C ASN A 58 0.53 5.24 9.08
N GLY A 59 -0.64 5.65 8.56
CA GLY A 59 -0.83 5.94 7.14
C GLY A 59 0.07 7.08 6.66
N ALA A 60 0.21 8.13 7.48
CA ALA A 60 1.11 9.25 7.18
C ALA A 60 2.59 8.81 7.16
N ARG A 61 3.03 7.99 8.12
CA ARG A 61 4.40 7.44 8.14
C ARG A 61 4.70 6.56 6.95
N LEU A 62 3.78 5.65 6.60
CA LEU A 62 3.91 4.79 5.44
C LEU A 62 4.01 5.61 4.14
N PHE A 63 3.24 6.69 4.05
CA PHE A 63 3.31 7.60 2.92
C PHE A 63 4.66 8.33 2.83
N LEU A 64 5.16 8.88 3.95
CA LEU A 64 6.47 9.53 4.00
C LEU A 64 7.59 8.56 3.58
N LEU A 65 7.51 7.31 4.01
CA LEU A 65 8.42 6.26 3.58
C LEU A 65 8.32 6.03 2.05
N CYS A 66 7.11 5.95 1.51
CA CYS A 66 6.94 5.76 0.07
C CYS A 66 7.52 6.94 -0.73
N GLN A 67 7.34 8.16 -0.26
CA GLN A 67 7.90 9.35 -0.89
C GLN A 67 9.42 9.37 -0.82
N GLU A 68 10.00 9.00 0.32
CA GLU A 68 11.45 8.96 0.55
C GLU A 68 12.17 7.98 -0.38
N PHE A 69 11.56 6.82 -0.67
CA PHE A 69 12.16 5.75 -1.44
C PHE A 69 11.59 5.58 -2.87
N ASN A 70 10.86 6.59 -3.39
CA ASN A 70 10.21 6.53 -4.70
C ASN A 70 9.37 5.25 -4.90
N LEU A 71 8.54 4.95 -3.90
CA LEU A 71 7.62 3.82 -3.92
C LEU A 71 6.19 4.27 -4.22
N CYS A 72 5.40 3.34 -4.72
CA CYS A 72 4.06 3.57 -5.21
C CYS A 72 3.07 2.61 -4.54
N VAL A 73 2.06 3.18 -3.86
CA VAL A 73 0.97 2.41 -3.24
C VAL A 73 0.00 1.96 -4.32
N THR A 74 -0.06 0.66 -4.60
CA THR A 74 -0.83 0.15 -5.74
C THR A 74 -2.33 0.03 -5.47
N ASN A 75 -2.73 -0.08 -4.19
CA ASN A 75 -4.12 -0.20 -3.75
C ASN A 75 -5.06 0.90 -4.27
N VAL A 76 -4.47 2.06 -4.60
CA VAL A 76 -5.19 3.29 -4.92
C VAL A 76 -4.97 3.72 -6.37
N MET A 77 -4.37 2.86 -7.20
CA MET A 77 -4.08 3.17 -8.61
C MET A 77 -5.28 2.97 -9.54
N PHE A 78 -6.21 2.10 -9.16
CA PHE A 78 -7.29 1.65 -10.02
C PHE A 78 -8.64 1.97 -9.40
N ASP A 79 -9.60 2.36 -10.24
CA ASP A 79 -10.97 2.53 -9.79
C ASP A 79 -11.70 1.18 -9.77
N HIS A 80 -12.20 0.83 -8.61
CA HIS A 80 -12.94 -0.40 -8.37
C HIS A 80 -14.16 -0.14 -7.50
N ARG A 81 -15.12 -1.08 -7.57
CA ARG A 81 -16.19 -1.13 -6.57
C ARG A 81 -15.58 -1.17 -5.17
N ARG A 82 -16.20 -0.48 -4.21
CA ARG A 82 -15.74 -0.39 -2.82
C ARG A 82 -15.48 -1.75 -2.16
N ILE A 83 -16.17 -2.81 -2.60
CA ILE A 83 -15.87 -4.18 -2.12
C ILE A 83 -14.46 -4.64 -2.51
N HIS A 84 -13.76 -4.05 -3.46
CA HIS A 84 -12.43 -4.47 -3.85
C HIS A 84 -11.31 -3.64 -3.21
N SER A 85 -11.64 -2.66 -2.34
CA SER A 85 -10.67 -1.74 -1.74
C SER A 85 -10.33 -2.00 -0.27
N TYR A 86 -11.22 -2.63 0.51
CA TYR A 86 -10.96 -2.92 1.93
C TYR A 86 -10.48 -4.36 2.15
N THR A 87 -9.38 -4.50 2.88
CA THR A 87 -8.69 -5.76 3.13
C THR A 87 -9.09 -6.38 4.46
N TRP A 88 -9.76 -5.63 5.33
CA TRP A 88 -10.19 -6.12 6.64
C TRP A 88 -11.66 -5.80 6.90
N ARG A 89 -12.36 -6.71 7.58
CA ARG A 89 -13.73 -6.49 8.05
C ARG A 89 -13.99 -7.23 9.36
N ARG A 90 -14.63 -6.53 10.31
CA ARG A 90 -15.24 -7.13 11.50
C ARG A 90 -16.58 -6.46 11.76
N GLY A 91 -17.65 -7.25 11.80
CA GLY A 91 -19.01 -6.71 11.90
C GLY A 91 -19.35 -5.75 10.74
N GLY A 92 -19.66 -4.50 11.09
CA GLY A 92 -19.95 -3.42 10.15
C GLY A 92 -18.71 -2.68 9.62
N ASP A 93 -17.58 -2.76 10.35
CA ASP A 93 -16.38 -1.99 10.05
C ASP A 93 -15.56 -2.60 8.91
N LYS A 94 -15.00 -1.73 8.07
CA LYS A 94 -14.24 -2.09 6.87
C LYS A 94 -13.06 -1.16 6.70
N ASN A 95 -11.86 -1.72 6.65
CA ASN A 95 -10.62 -0.94 6.57
C ASN A 95 -9.68 -1.48 5.48
N MET A 96 -8.87 -0.59 4.93
CA MET A 96 -7.72 -0.92 4.08
C MET A 96 -6.48 -0.77 4.96
N ILE A 97 -5.93 -1.91 5.38
CA ILE A 97 -4.76 -1.97 6.28
C ILE A 97 -3.62 -2.81 5.69
N ASP A 98 -3.95 -3.67 4.72
CA ASP A 98 -2.97 -4.42 3.95
C ASP A 98 -2.63 -3.65 2.67
N PHE A 99 -1.34 -3.49 2.38
CA PHE A 99 -0.86 -2.72 1.25
C PHE A 99 0.10 -3.53 0.38
N ILE A 100 0.00 -3.29 -0.92
CA ILE A 100 0.99 -3.68 -1.91
C ILE A 100 1.64 -2.42 -2.44
N ILE A 101 2.93 -2.27 -2.15
CA ILE A 101 3.74 -1.10 -2.50
C ILE A 101 4.84 -1.58 -3.44
N VAL A 102 5.02 -0.86 -4.54
CA VAL A 102 6.01 -1.22 -5.57
C VAL A 102 6.98 -0.07 -5.80
N ASP A 103 8.19 -0.40 -6.19
CA ASP A 103 9.11 0.58 -6.77
C ASP A 103 8.45 1.31 -7.95
N ASP A 104 8.62 2.63 -8.05
CA ASP A 104 8.03 3.42 -9.14
C ASP A 104 8.49 2.95 -10.54
N ARG A 105 9.66 2.31 -10.66
CA ARG A 105 10.13 1.65 -11.90
C ARG A 105 9.23 0.50 -12.35
N LEU A 106 8.44 -0.07 -11.45
CA LEU A 106 7.43 -1.10 -11.74
C LEU A 106 6.03 -0.52 -11.94
N ARG A 107 5.80 0.76 -11.63
CA ARG A 107 4.46 1.38 -11.66
C ARG A 107 3.72 1.14 -12.98
N SER A 108 4.38 1.36 -14.11
CA SER A 108 3.79 1.18 -15.44
C SER A 108 3.50 -0.28 -15.80
N LYS A 109 4.05 -1.23 -15.03
CA LYS A 109 3.82 -2.68 -15.20
C LYS A 109 2.71 -3.19 -14.31
N VAL A 110 2.29 -2.45 -13.29
CA VAL A 110 1.14 -2.81 -12.47
C VAL A 110 -0.11 -2.72 -13.35
N VAL A 111 -0.80 -3.85 -13.50
CA VAL A 111 -2.00 -4.00 -14.32
C VAL A 111 -3.26 -3.77 -13.52
N ASP A 112 -3.29 -4.31 -12.30
CA ASP A 112 -4.45 -4.28 -11.42
C ASP A 112 -4.00 -4.60 -9.99
N THR A 113 -4.56 -3.91 -8.99
CA THR A 113 -4.40 -4.25 -7.58
C THR A 113 -5.75 -4.20 -6.89
N ARG A 114 -6.21 -5.34 -6.36
CA ARG A 114 -7.52 -5.43 -5.73
C ARG A 114 -7.63 -6.53 -4.71
N VAL A 115 -8.64 -6.40 -3.85
CA VAL A 115 -9.05 -7.45 -2.94
C VAL A 115 -9.80 -8.56 -3.69
N TYR A 116 -9.29 -9.79 -3.55
CA TYR A 116 -9.85 -11.00 -4.14
C TYR A 116 -10.91 -11.61 -3.21
N ARG A 117 -12.17 -11.41 -3.58
CA ARG A 117 -13.34 -11.80 -2.76
C ARG A 117 -13.71 -13.28 -2.82
N GLY A 118 -13.13 -14.03 -3.75
CA GLY A 118 -13.44 -15.45 -3.95
C GLY A 118 -12.80 -16.40 -2.95
N VAL A 119 -11.91 -15.91 -2.07
CA VAL A 119 -11.15 -16.74 -1.13
C VAL A 119 -11.51 -16.35 0.30
N ASN A 120 -11.78 -17.36 1.12
CA ASN A 120 -11.91 -17.23 2.56
C ASN A 120 -10.62 -17.76 3.21
N VAL A 121 -9.92 -16.90 3.95
CA VAL A 121 -8.65 -17.23 4.63
C VAL A 121 -8.84 -17.59 6.11
N GLY A 122 -10.08 -17.69 6.60
CA GLY A 122 -10.37 -18.02 8.00
C GLY A 122 -10.06 -16.90 8.99
N THR A 123 -9.90 -15.66 8.53
CA THR A 123 -9.63 -14.48 9.35
C THR A 123 -10.56 -13.32 8.97
N HIS A 124 -10.44 -12.20 9.69
CA HIS A 124 -11.11 -10.95 9.33
C HIS A 124 -10.48 -10.25 8.10
N HIS A 125 -9.37 -10.77 7.58
CA HIS A 125 -8.69 -10.24 6.40
C HIS A 125 -9.20 -10.89 5.12
N TYR A 126 -9.04 -10.15 4.02
CA TYR A 126 -9.27 -10.60 2.67
C TYR A 126 -7.95 -10.57 1.91
N LEU A 127 -7.76 -11.58 1.05
CA LEU A 127 -6.59 -11.66 0.20
C LEU A 127 -6.54 -10.46 -0.75
N MET A 128 -5.42 -9.75 -0.78
CA MET A 128 -5.12 -8.71 -1.77
C MET A 128 -4.20 -9.29 -2.85
N VAL A 129 -4.46 -8.93 -4.10
CA VAL A 129 -3.72 -9.41 -5.26
C VAL A 129 -3.30 -8.21 -6.10
N CYS A 130 -2.03 -8.23 -6.52
CA CYS A 130 -1.47 -7.29 -7.49
C CYS A 130 -0.98 -8.08 -8.70
N TYR A 131 -1.39 -7.66 -9.88
CA TYR A 131 -0.97 -8.21 -11.16
C TYR A 131 0.10 -7.30 -11.76
N ILE A 132 1.30 -7.83 -11.97
CA ILE A 132 2.43 -7.09 -12.54
C ILE A 132 2.86 -7.78 -13.84
N LYS A 133 3.01 -7.03 -14.93
CA LYS A 133 3.56 -7.55 -16.18
C LYS A 133 5.01 -7.96 -15.96
N ALA A 134 5.33 -9.20 -16.31
CA ALA A 134 6.70 -9.68 -16.32
C ALA A 134 7.58 -8.82 -17.24
N LEU A 135 8.83 -8.63 -16.83
CA LEU A 135 9.88 -8.14 -17.70
C LEU A 135 10.23 -9.25 -18.68
N CYS A 136 9.88 -9.09 -19.97
CA CYS A 136 10.61 -9.82 -21.01
C CYS A 136 12.03 -9.26 -21.01
N GLN A 137 12.96 -9.94 -20.36
CA GLN A 137 14.38 -9.75 -20.64
C GLN A 137 14.60 -10.29 -22.06
N ARG A 138 14.96 -9.40 -22.99
CA ARG A 138 15.48 -9.79 -24.31
C ARG A 138 16.99 -9.94 -24.19
#